data_AF-A0A7C2HJW7-F1
#
_entry.id   AF-A0A7C2HJW7-F1
#
_cell.length_a   1.000
_cell.length_b   1.000
_cell.length_c   1.000
_cell.angle_alpha   90.00
_cell.angle_beta   90.00
_cell.angle_gamma   90.00
#
_symmetry.space_group_name_H-M   'P 1'
#
loop_
_entity.id
_entity.type
_entity.pdbx_description
1 polymer ?
#
loop_
_entity_poly.entity_id
_entity_poly.type
_entity_poly.pdbx_seq_one_letter_code
_entity_poly.pdbx_strand_id
1 'polypeptide(L)'
;MSAKTYAMWGGIILLVLGVIGLFTGTRVVTLNSDIIEDLIHLVAGAILAYVGFSGTDAQASTWAKIFGVVFLVIGVLGFFLPKLFNLLPSGLGAADNIVHLIYGVVGVWAGWLYKPATA
;
A
#
# COMPACT_ATOMS: atom_id res chain seq x y z
N MET A 1 -13.10 8.77 -4.93
CA MET A 1 -12.62 9.18 -3.59
C MET A 1 -11.53 10.22 -3.77
N SER A 2 -11.29 11.11 -2.80
CA SER A 2 -10.16 12.05 -2.89
C SER A 2 -8.84 11.34 -2.54
N ALA A 3 -7.71 11.93 -2.94
CA ALA A 3 -6.38 11.44 -2.57
C ALA A 3 -6.20 11.41 -1.04
N LYS A 4 -6.76 12.37 -0.30
CA LYS A 4 -6.77 12.36 1.16
C LYS A 4 -7.53 11.17 1.74
N THR A 5 -8.74 10.91 1.24
CA THR A 5 -9.53 9.77 1.72
C THR A 5 -8.82 8.45 1.44
N TYR A 6 -8.19 8.30 0.26
CA TYR A 6 -7.35 7.13 -0.05
C TYR A 6 -6.17 7.03 0.91
N ALA A 7 -5.40 8.10 1.09
CA ALA A 7 -4.20 8.08 1.93
C ALA A 7 -4.55 7.79 3.41
N MET A 8 -5.64 8.35 3.91
CA MET A 8 -6.10 8.12 5.28
C MET A 8 -6.47 6.65 5.51
N TRP A 9 -7.45 6.12 4.76
CA TRP A 9 -7.89 4.74 4.94
C TRP A 9 -6.83 3.74 4.53
N GLY A 10 -6.15 4.03 3.42
CA GLY A 10 -5.05 3.23 2.92
C GLY A 10 -3.90 3.13 3.91
N GLY A 11 -3.57 4.24 4.58
CA GLY A 11 -2.59 4.28 5.65
C GLY A 11 -3.01 3.47 6.87
N ILE A 12 -4.25 3.65 7.34
CA ILE A 12 -4.78 2.91 8.50
C ILE A 12 -4.76 1.40 8.25
N ILE A 13 -5.23 0.95 7.09
CA ILE A 13 -5.29 -0.49 6.77
C ILE A 13 -3.89 -1.09 6.74
N LEU A 14 -2.90 -0.43 6.12
CA LEU A 14 -1.51 -0.91 6.10
C LEU A 14 -0.90 -0.93 7.50
N LEU A 15 -1.18 0.08 8.32
CA LEU A 15 -0.73 0.09 9.73
C LEU A 15 -1.33 -1.07 10.51
N VAL A 16 -2.63 -1.32 10.37
CA VAL A 16 -3.32 -2.42 11.04
C VAL A 16 -2.78 -3.77 10.57
N LEU A 17 -2.64 -3.98 9.26
CA LEU A 17 -2.09 -5.22 8.71
C LEU A 17 -0.64 -5.44 9.16
N GLY A 18 0.21 -4.41 9.07
CA GLY A 18 1.60 -4.48 9.51
C GLY A 18 1.71 -4.79 11.00
N VAL A 19 0.94 -4.12 11.87
CA VAL A 19 0.95 -4.42 13.32
C VAL A 19 0.48 -5.84 13.59
N ILE A 20 -0.64 -6.28 12.99
CA ILE A 20 -1.15 -7.64 13.20
C ILE A 20 -0.15 -8.69 12.70
N GLY A 21 0.43 -8.48 11.51
CA GLY A 21 1.42 -9.36 10.89
C GLY A 21 2.61 -9.67 11.80
N LEU A 22 3.12 -8.66 12.52
CA LEU A 22 4.20 -8.81 13.50
C LEU A 22 3.90 -9.84 14.60
N PHE A 23 2.62 -10.16 14.86
CA PHE A 23 2.18 -11.11 15.89
C PHE A 23 1.59 -12.42 15.36
N THR A 24 1.30 -12.54 14.05
CA THR A 24 0.56 -13.69 13.48
C THR A 24 1.42 -14.71 12.74
N GLY A 25 2.73 -14.47 12.61
CA GLY A 25 3.64 -15.41 11.96
C GLY A 25 3.58 -15.31 10.43
N THR A 26 3.29 -16.41 9.73
CA THR A 26 3.42 -16.47 8.26
C THR A 26 2.16 -16.08 7.48
N ARG A 27 1.04 -15.78 8.16
CA ARG A 27 -0.24 -15.42 7.52
C ARG A 27 -1.09 -14.49 8.36
N VAL A 28 -1.82 -13.59 7.69
CA VAL A 28 -2.96 -12.83 8.23
C VAL A 28 -4.20 -13.21 7.40
N VAL A 29 -5.07 -14.05 7.96
CA VAL A 29 -6.23 -14.62 7.24
C VAL A 29 -5.75 -15.40 5.99
N THR A 30 -6.06 -14.93 4.78
CA THR A 30 -5.60 -15.54 3.52
C THR A 30 -4.33 -14.91 2.96
N LEU A 31 -3.89 -13.79 3.54
CA LEU A 31 -2.71 -13.06 3.11
C LEU A 31 -1.46 -13.71 3.71
N ASN A 32 -0.43 -13.84 2.90
CA ASN A 32 0.88 -14.24 3.40
C ASN A 32 1.49 -13.08 4.19
N SER A 33 2.31 -13.39 5.18
CA SER A 33 2.90 -12.41 6.09
C SER A 33 4.35 -12.78 6.33
N ASP A 34 5.22 -11.78 6.26
CA ASP A 34 6.63 -11.90 6.58
C ASP A 34 7.06 -10.63 7.33
N ILE A 35 8.01 -10.77 8.26
CA ILE A 35 8.50 -9.65 9.06
C ILE A 35 8.92 -8.43 8.22
N ILE A 36 9.52 -8.67 7.04
CA ILE A 36 9.96 -7.60 6.14
C ILE A 36 8.76 -6.91 5.47
N GLU A 37 7.76 -7.67 5.03
CA GLU A 37 6.53 -7.11 4.45
C GLU A 37 5.78 -6.27 5.47
N ASP A 38 5.67 -6.76 6.70
CA ASP A 38 4.99 -6.07 7.80
C ASP A 38 5.66 -4.73 8.14
N LEU A 39 7.00 -4.70 8.19
CA LEU A 39 7.76 -3.45 8.38
C LEU A 39 7.56 -2.48 7.21
N ILE A 40 7.53 -2.97 5.96
CA ILE A 40 7.25 -2.14 4.79
C ILE A 40 5.84 -1.56 4.87
N HIS A 41 4.84 -2.36 5.24
CA HIS A 41 3.46 -1.92 5.45
C HIS A 41 3.35 -0.88 6.56
N LEU A 42 4.09 -1.04 7.67
CA LEU A 42 4.10 -0.03 8.74
C LEU A 42 4.67 1.31 8.26
N VAL A 43 5.78 1.30 7.50
CA VAL A 43 6.39 2.53 6.98
C VAL A 43 5.49 3.19 5.94
N ALA A 44 5.00 2.43 4.96
CA ALA A 44 4.10 2.94 3.93
C ALA A 44 2.78 3.45 4.54
N GLY A 45 2.24 2.70 5.50
CA GLY A 45 1.04 3.03 6.24
C GLY A 45 1.18 4.32 7.05
N ALA A 46 2.30 4.49 7.76
CA ALA A 46 2.59 5.71 8.51
C ALA A 46 2.67 6.95 7.61
N ILE A 47 3.35 6.85 6.46
CA ILE A 47 3.45 7.94 5.49
C ILE A 47 2.07 8.30 4.94
N LEU A 48 1.30 7.30 4.48
CA LEU A 48 -0.03 7.52 3.91
C LEU A 48 -1.02 8.07 4.96
N ALA A 49 -1.02 7.54 6.18
CA ALA A 49 -1.87 8.04 7.26
C ALA A 49 -1.52 9.49 7.60
N TYR A 50 -0.23 9.82 7.76
CA TYR A 50 0.21 11.17 8.04
C TYR A 50 -0.27 12.17 6.99
N VAL A 51 -0.06 11.88 5.70
CA VAL A 51 -0.49 12.80 4.63
C VAL A 51 -2.01 12.81 4.42
N GLY A 52 -2.71 11.72 4.75
CA GLY A 52 -4.17 11.63 4.72
C GLY A 52 -4.82 12.52 5.79
N PHE A 53 -4.33 12.46 7.03
CA PHE A 53 -4.87 13.24 8.14
C PHE A 53 -4.37 14.70 8.13
N SER A 54 -3.07 14.91 7.96
CA SER A 54 -2.42 16.18 8.26
C SER A 54 -1.76 16.86 7.06
N GLY A 55 -1.56 16.13 5.95
CA GLY A 55 -0.94 16.66 4.74
C GLY A 55 -1.84 17.63 3.97
N THR A 56 -1.25 18.34 3.02
CA THR A 56 -1.98 19.10 1.99
C THR A 56 -2.55 18.16 0.92
N ASP A 57 -3.53 18.63 0.13
CA ASP A 57 -4.08 17.83 -0.98
C ASP A 57 -3.03 17.48 -2.04
N ALA A 58 -2.07 18.37 -2.28
CA ALA A 58 -0.94 18.13 -3.17
C ALA A 58 -0.01 17.02 -2.65
N GLN A 59 0.28 17.02 -1.35
CA GLN A 59 1.07 15.95 -0.71
C GLN A 59 0.32 14.62 -0.77
N ALA A 60 -0.96 14.61 -0.39
CA ALA A 60 -1.79 13.40 -0.45
C ALA A 60 -1.88 12.85 -1.88
N SER A 61 -2.09 13.71 -2.89
CA SER A 61 -2.04 13.32 -4.31
C SER A 61 -0.69 12.70 -4.66
N THR A 62 0.42 13.35 -4.31
CA THR A 62 1.77 12.87 -4.64
C THR A 62 2.03 11.47 -4.08
N TRP A 63 1.75 11.26 -2.80
CA TRP A 63 1.96 9.96 -2.15
C TRP A 63 0.96 8.89 -2.60
N ALA A 64 -0.29 9.27 -2.90
CA ALA A 64 -1.26 8.35 -3.48
C ALA A 64 -0.76 7.79 -4.83
N LYS A 65 -0.16 8.64 -5.67
CA LYS A 65 0.44 8.23 -6.95
C LYS A 65 1.65 7.33 -6.76
N ILE A 66 2.58 7.71 -5.88
CA ILE A 66 3.80 6.95 -5.62
C ILE A 66 3.47 5.55 -5.12
N PHE A 67 2.72 5.45 -4.01
CA PHE A 67 2.35 4.14 -3.47
C PHE A 67 1.40 3.38 -4.37
N GLY A 68 0.50 4.07 -5.09
CA GLY A 68 -0.34 3.46 -6.11
C GLY A 68 0.49 2.73 -7.19
N VAL A 69 1.49 3.39 -7.75
CA VAL A 69 2.39 2.78 -8.74
C VAL A 69 3.21 1.64 -8.12
N VAL A 70 3.75 1.84 -6.91
CA VAL A 70 4.52 0.79 -6.22
C VAL A 70 3.66 -0.46 -6.03
N PHE A 71 2.45 -0.33 -5.51
CA PHE A 71 1.56 -1.47 -5.29
C PHE A 71 1.10 -2.15 -6.59
N LEU A 72 0.91 -1.40 -7.68
CA LEU A 72 0.69 -2.00 -9.00
C LEU A 72 1.89 -2.84 -9.44
N VAL A 73 3.10 -2.28 -9.35
CA VAL A 73 4.34 -2.98 -9.75
C VAL A 73 4.52 -4.25 -8.92
N ILE A 74 4.38 -4.15 -7.59
CA ILE A 74 4.52 -5.28 -6.68
C ILE A 74 3.44 -6.34 -6.95
N GLY A 75 2.17 -5.94 -7.09
CA GLY A 75 1.07 -6.86 -7.37
C GLY A 75 1.21 -7.59 -8.71
N VAL A 76 1.73 -6.93 -9.76
CA VAL A 76 2.02 -7.58 -11.04
C VAL A 76 3.23 -8.51 -10.91
N LEU A 77 4.34 -8.03 -10.35
CA LEU A 77 5.57 -8.82 -10.23
C LEU A 77 5.35 -10.06 -9.36
N GLY A 78 4.54 -9.99 -8.30
CA GLY A 78 4.29 -11.12 -7.41
C GLY A 78 3.64 -12.34 -8.08
N PHE A 79 2.98 -12.18 -9.24
CA PHE A 79 2.49 -13.34 -10.02
C PHE A 79 3.62 -14.12 -10.72
N PHE A 80 4.75 -13.46 -11.00
CA PHE A 80 5.89 -14.04 -11.74
C PHE A 80 7.10 -14.27 -10.82
N LEU A 81 7.24 -13.46 -9.78
CA LEU A 81 8.34 -13.40 -8.83
C LEU A 81 7.79 -13.38 -7.39
N PRO A 82 7.12 -14.46 -6.94
CA PRO A 82 6.38 -14.46 -5.68
C PRO A 82 7.26 -14.12 -4.47
N LYS A 83 8.54 -14.50 -4.46
CA LYS A 83 9.46 -14.18 -3.35
C LYS A 83 10.17 -12.83 -3.48
N LEU A 84 9.90 -12.05 -4.54
CA LEU A 84 10.56 -10.77 -4.88
C LEU A 84 12.07 -10.77 -4.58
N PHE A 85 12.83 -11.56 -5.34
CA PHE A 85 14.29 -11.70 -5.13
C PHE A 85 14.68 -12.18 -3.71
N ASN A 86 13.85 -13.06 -3.13
CA ASN A 86 14.02 -13.63 -1.80
C ASN A 86 13.86 -12.62 -0.64
N LEU A 87 13.28 -11.44 -0.90
CA LEU A 87 12.91 -10.46 0.11
C LEU A 87 11.74 -10.93 0.97
N LEU A 88 10.82 -11.71 0.37
CA LEU A 88 9.61 -12.22 1.00
C LEU A 88 9.66 -13.76 1.07
N PRO A 89 10.11 -14.35 2.19
CA PRO A 89 10.29 -15.81 2.31
C PRO A 89 9.01 -16.62 2.11
N SER A 90 7.88 -16.16 2.64
CA SER A 90 6.56 -16.77 2.43
C SER A 90 6.01 -16.49 1.02
N GLY A 91 6.47 -15.39 0.41
CA GLY A 91 6.15 -14.95 -0.93
C GLY A 91 4.74 -14.40 -1.07
N LEU A 92 4.45 -13.72 -2.18
CA LEU A 92 3.16 -13.15 -2.50
C LEU A 92 2.27 -14.21 -3.16
N GLY A 93 1.20 -14.60 -2.48
CA GLY A 93 0.13 -15.41 -3.05
C GLY A 93 -0.78 -14.60 -3.98
N ALA A 94 -1.71 -15.29 -4.65
CA ALA A 94 -2.66 -14.63 -5.54
C ALA A 94 -3.54 -13.61 -4.80
N ALA A 95 -3.92 -13.90 -3.55
CA ALA A 95 -4.70 -12.97 -2.72
C ALA A 95 -3.91 -11.70 -2.42
N ASP A 96 -2.64 -11.83 -2.02
CA ASP A 96 -1.74 -10.71 -1.77
C ASP A 96 -1.60 -9.83 -3.02
N ASN A 97 -1.34 -10.46 -4.17
CA ASN A 97 -1.20 -9.75 -5.44
C ASN A 97 -2.47 -8.99 -5.83
N ILE A 98 -3.65 -9.60 -5.66
CA ILE A 98 -4.93 -8.94 -5.96
C ILE A 98 -5.15 -7.73 -5.05
N VAL A 99 -4.86 -7.85 -3.75
CA VAL A 99 -4.98 -6.74 -2.81
C VAL A 99 -4.04 -5.60 -3.19
N HIS A 100 -2.78 -5.91 -3.52
CA HIS A 100 -1.81 -4.94 -4.01
C HIS A 100 -2.28 -4.24 -5.30
N LEU A 101 -2.82 -4.99 -6.26
CA LEU A 101 -3.38 -4.41 -7.49
C LEU A 101 -4.56 -3.47 -7.20
N ILE A 102 -5.48 -3.86 -6.30
CA ILE A 102 -6.61 -3.00 -5.92
C ILE A 102 -6.10 -1.71 -5.27
N TYR A 103 -5.19 -1.81 -4.31
CA TYR A 103 -4.54 -0.65 -3.69
C TYR A 103 -3.88 0.25 -4.74
N GLY A 104 -3.16 -0.38 -5.67
CA GLY A 104 -2.43 0.29 -6.72
C GLY A 104 -3.34 1.09 -7.67
N VAL A 105 -4.37 0.44 -8.22
CA VAL A 105 -5.35 1.06 -9.11
C VAL A 105 -6.06 2.22 -8.41
N VAL A 106 -6.54 1.99 -7.19
CA VAL A 106 -7.29 3.01 -6.43
C VAL A 106 -6.39 4.19 -6.07
N GLY A 107 -5.13 3.96 -5.70
CA GLY A 107 -4.16 5.01 -5.36
C GLY A 107 -3.77 5.86 -6.56
N VAL A 108 -3.47 5.24 -7.70
CA VAL A 108 -3.22 5.95 -8.96
C VAL A 108 -4.46 6.76 -9.34
N TRP A 109 -5.64 6.14 -9.35
CA TRP A 109 -6.88 6.85 -9.70
C TRP A 109 -7.13 8.06 -8.79
N ALA A 110 -7.07 7.88 -7.47
CA ALA A 110 -7.28 8.96 -6.51
C ALA A 110 -6.23 10.08 -6.62
N GLY A 111 -4.97 9.71 -6.87
CA GLY A 111 -3.86 10.64 -7.01
C GLY A 111 -3.93 11.51 -8.26
N TRP A 112 -4.39 10.98 -9.39
CA TRP A 112 -4.52 11.71 -10.67
C TRP A 112 -5.78 12.57 -10.78
N LEU A 113 -6.79 12.36 -9.94
CA LEU A 113 -7.98 13.22 -9.89
C LEU A 113 -7.70 14.62 -9.31
N TYR A 114 -6.60 14.78 -8.57
CA TYR A 114 -6.19 16.07 -8.04
C TYR A 114 -5.77 17.03 -9.17
N LYS A 115 -6.44 18.18 -9.24
CA LYS A 115 -6.05 19.31 -10.10
C LYS A 115 -5.58 20.46 -9.20
N PRO A 116 -4.35 20.99 -9.39
CA PRO A 116 -3.93 22.19 -8.68
C PRO A 116 -4.89 23.33 -9.00
N ALA A 117 -5.15 24.22 -8.04
CA ALA A 117 -5.78 25.50 -8.37
C ALA A 117 -4.88 26.20 -9.39
N THR A 118 -5.45 26.58 -10.55
CA THR A 118 -4.73 27.38 -11.53
C THR A 118 -4.40 28.73 -10.89
N ALA A 119 -3.11 29.09 -10.91
CA ALA A 119 -2.60 30.38 -10.45
C ALA A 119 -3.12 31.54 -11.32
#